data_AF-A0AA42YW54-F1
#
_entry.id   AF-A0AA42YW54-F1
#
_cell.length_a   1.000
_cell.length_b   1.000
_cell.length_c   1.000
_cell.angle_alpha   90.00
_cell.angle_beta   90.00
_cell.angle_gamma   90.00
#
_symmetry.space_group_name_H-M   'P 1'
#
loop_
_entity.id
_entity.type
_entity.pdbx_description
1 polymer ?
#
loop_
_entity_poly.entity_id
_entity_poly.type
_entity_poly.pdbx_seq_one_letter_code
_entity_poly.pdbx_strand_id
1 'polypeptide(L)'
;MTVVVSEGALGDERAPDASIDSRLRERTADLQRRLVDLEALEDAEYAKGALEQARLALEAASGLAEDRSAATRAQAIADASMVLADRQLARRQSQAALLRTKRRLNAVRERAQAQRRVLETLMRQRAELARSTESP
;
A
#
# COMPACT_ATOMS: atom_id res chain seq x y z
N MET A 1 78.24 -22.64 7.40
CA MET A 1 77.92 -21.35 6.75
C MET A 1 76.42 -21.31 6.58
N THR A 2 75.73 -20.44 7.35
CA THR A 2 74.34 -19.91 7.22
C THR A 2 73.20 -20.92 6.95
N VAL A 3 72.30 -21.29 7.88
CA VAL A 3 71.28 -20.52 8.65
C VAL A 3 70.52 -19.52 7.78
N VAL A 4 69.21 -19.72 7.59
CA VAL A 4 68.09 -18.91 8.11
C VAL A 4 66.77 -19.41 7.50
N VAL A 5 65.84 -19.72 8.40
CA VAL A 5 64.40 -19.91 8.22
C VAL A 5 63.76 -18.64 7.67
N SER A 6 62.87 -18.77 6.68
CA SER A 6 61.86 -17.75 6.39
C SER A 6 60.49 -18.40 6.28
N GLU A 7 59.94 -18.75 7.44
CA GLU A 7 58.53 -18.49 7.72
C GLU A 7 58.27 -16.99 7.52
N GLY A 8 57.18 -16.64 6.86
CA GLY A 8 56.68 -15.25 6.87
C GLY A 8 56.27 -14.71 5.50
N ALA A 9 55.02 -14.98 5.13
CA ALA A 9 54.11 -14.01 4.53
C ALA A 9 52.70 -14.61 4.65
N LEU A 10 52.12 -14.59 5.86
CA LEU A 10 51.19 -13.54 6.28
C LEU A 10 49.99 -13.43 5.33
N GLY A 11 48.92 -14.07 5.79
CA GLY A 11 47.52 -13.73 5.60
C GLY A 11 47.17 -12.76 4.47
N ASP A 12 46.58 -13.32 3.43
CA ASP A 12 45.47 -12.66 2.75
C ASP A 12 44.25 -13.61 2.80
N GLU A 13 43.92 -14.09 4.02
CA GLU A 13 42.51 -14.34 4.35
C GLU A 13 41.85 -12.96 4.37
N ARG A 14 41.61 -12.38 3.19
CA ARG A 14 40.62 -11.32 3.04
C ARG A 14 39.37 -11.90 3.65
N ALA A 15 38.97 -11.44 4.84
CA ALA A 15 37.65 -11.72 5.37
C ALA A 15 36.63 -11.25 4.31
N PRO A 16 36.06 -12.13 3.48
CA PRO A 16 34.99 -11.72 2.62
C PRO A 16 33.73 -11.76 3.49
N ASP A 17 32.71 -11.01 3.14
CA ASP A 17 31.32 -11.27 3.54
C ASP A 17 30.76 -10.74 4.86
N ALA A 18 31.53 -10.39 5.88
CA ALA A 18 30.94 -9.80 7.10
C ALA A 18 30.12 -8.51 6.81
N SER A 19 30.56 -7.71 5.84
CA SER A 19 29.86 -6.51 5.37
C SER A 19 28.59 -6.83 4.58
N ILE A 20 28.59 -7.92 3.79
CA ILE A 20 27.44 -8.33 2.98
C ILE A 20 26.36 -8.93 3.90
N ASP A 21 26.76 -9.76 4.86
CA ASP A 21 25.85 -10.34 5.84
C ASP A 21 25.23 -9.27 6.74
N SER A 22 26.00 -8.23 7.13
CA SER A 22 25.45 -7.06 7.84
C SER A 22 24.39 -6.36 7.01
N ARG A 23 24.67 -6.08 5.73
CA ARG A 23 23.70 -5.43 4.82
C ARG A 23 22.45 -6.26 4.60
N LEU A 24 22.59 -7.58 4.49
CA LEU A 24 21.44 -8.48 4.36
C LEU A 24 20.58 -8.43 5.64
N ARG A 25 21.19 -8.47 6.83
CA ARG A 25 20.44 -8.36 8.10
C ARG A 25 19.77 -7.01 8.26
N GLU A 26 20.47 -5.91 7.96
CA GLU A 26 19.92 -4.56 7.96
C GLU A 26 18.73 -4.45 7.02
N ARG A 27 18.85 -4.98 5.78
CA ARG A 27 17.75 -4.98 4.81
C ARG A 27 16.56 -5.80 5.29
N THR A 28 16.77 -6.97 5.90
CA THR A 28 15.69 -7.76 6.49
C THR A 28 14.99 -6.98 7.61
N ALA A 29 15.75 -6.31 8.48
CA ALA A 29 15.19 -5.49 9.56
C ALA A 29 14.38 -4.29 9.03
N ASP A 30 14.86 -3.63 7.97
CA ASP A 30 14.12 -2.57 7.28
C ASP A 30 12.79 -3.06 6.72
N LEU A 31 12.81 -4.22 6.05
CA LEU A 31 11.60 -4.82 5.49
C LEU A 31 10.64 -5.27 6.61
N GLN A 32 11.13 -5.82 7.70
CA GLN A 32 10.29 -6.17 8.86
C GLN A 32 9.60 -4.94 9.46
N ARG A 33 10.33 -3.82 9.63
CA ARG A 33 9.73 -2.56 10.09
C ARG A 33 8.63 -2.09 9.16
N ARG A 34 8.91 -2.06 7.85
CA ARG A 34 7.91 -1.68 6.84
C ARG A 34 6.70 -2.60 6.84
N LEU A 35 6.88 -3.91 7.03
CA LEU A 35 5.77 -4.85 7.13
C LEU A 35 4.86 -4.52 8.31
N VAL A 36 5.44 -4.24 9.48
CA VAL A 36 4.69 -3.83 10.67
C VAL A 36 3.90 -2.56 10.43
N ASP A 37 4.50 -1.56 9.78
CA ASP A 37 3.81 -0.31 9.44
C ASP A 37 2.61 -0.55 8.51
N LEU A 38 2.75 -1.43 7.52
CA LEU A 38 1.67 -1.79 6.61
C LEU A 38 0.56 -2.61 7.28
N GLU A 39 0.92 -3.51 8.18
CA GLU A 39 -0.03 -4.32 8.95
C GLU A 39 -0.82 -3.49 9.97
N ALA A 40 -0.26 -2.36 10.43
CA ALA A 40 -0.91 -1.44 11.35
C ALA A 40 -1.95 -0.52 10.68
N LEU A 41 -2.03 -0.52 9.33
CA LEU A 41 -3.03 0.27 8.61
C LEU A 41 -4.44 -0.29 8.84
N GLU A 42 -5.42 0.60 9.01
CA GLU A 42 -6.83 0.23 9.23
C GLU A 42 -7.39 -0.67 8.12
N ASP A 43 -6.95 -0.44 6.88
CA ASP A 43 -7.38 -1.20 5.70
C ASP A 43 -6.50 -2.44 5.40
N ALA A 44 -5.57 -2.83 6.28
CA ALA A 44 -4.62 -3.92 6.05
C ALA A 44 -5.29 -5.27 5.72
N GLU A 45 -6.51 -5.49 6.22
CA GLU A 45 -7.32 -6.68 5.92
C GLU A 45 -7.53 -6.91 4.40
N TYR A 46 -7.59 -5.84 3.60
CA TYR A 46 -7.80 -5.92 2.15
C TYR A 46 -6.54 -6.33 1.39
N ALA A 47 -5.38 -6.28 2.03
CA ALA A 47 -4.08 -6.69 1.47
C ALA A 47 -3.49 -7.92 2.18
N LYS A 48 -4.28 -8.60 3.03
CA LYS A 48 -3.83 -9.69 3.91
C LYS A 48 -3.01 -10.75 3.18
N GLY A 49 -3.44 -11.20 2.01
CA GLY A 49 -2.71 -12.23 1.26
C GLY A 49 -1.30 -11.79 0.84
N ALA A 50 -1.13 -10.53 0.42
CA ALA A 50 0.18 -10.00 0.04
C ALA A 50 1.07 -9.76 1.27
N LEU A 51 0.49 -9.27 2.37
CA LEU A 51 1.21 -9.08 3.64
C LEU A 51 1.68 -10.43 4.24
N GLU A 52 0.84 -11.46 4.17
CA GLU A 52 1.19 -12.81 4.62
C GLU A 52 2.34 -13.41 3.79
N GLN A 53 2.32 -13.23 2.46
CA GLN A 53 3.44 -13.64 1.61
C GLN A 53 4.73 -12.86 1.93
N ALA A 54 4.63 -11.56 2.24
CA ALA A 54 5.77 -10.78 2.68
C ALA A 54 6.34 -11.29 4.01
N ARG A 55 5.47 -11.65 4.96
CA ARG A 55 5.84 -12.23 6.25
C ARG A 55 6.58 -13.55 6.09
N LEU A 56 6.00 -14.50 5.36
CA LEU A 56 6.60 -15.81 5.09
C LEU A 56 7.96 -15.68 4.40
N ALA A 57 8.09 -14.74 3.46
CA ALA A 57 9.35 -14.48 2.77
C ALA A 57 10.42 -13.88 3.71
N LEU A 58 10.04 -13.03 4.67
CA LEU A 58 10.98 -12.50 5.67
C LEU A 58 11.38 -13.54 6.73
N GLU A 59 10.46 -14.41 7.13
CA GLU A 59 10.77 -15.58 7.97
C GLU A 59 11.77 -16.50 7.27
N ALA A 60 11.54 -16.80 5.99
CA ALA A 60 12.48 -17.58 5.17
C ALA A 60 13.84 -16.89 5.03
N ALA A 61 13.88 -15.58 4.76
CA ALA A 61 15.12 -14.82 4.66
C ALA A 61 15.93 -14.85 5.97
N SER A 62 15.26 -14.87 7.12
CA SER A 62 15.90 -14.91 8.44
C SER A 62 16.46 -16.31 8.76
N GLY A 63 15.78 -17.37 8.31
CA GLY A 63 16.24 -18.76 8.49
C GLY A 63 17.34 -19.20 7.52
N LEU A 64 17.54 -18.48 6.41
CA LEU A 64 18.49 -18.81 5.34
C LEU A 64 19.81 -18.03 5.43
N ALA A 65 20.22 -17.60 6.63
CA ALA A 65 21.39 -16.73 6.82
C ALA A 65 22.70 -17.30 6.23
N GLU A 66 22.81 -18.62 6.09
CA GLU A 66 23.98 -19.29 5.50
C GLU A 66 23.92 -19.37 3.95
N ASP A 67 22.73 -19.32 3.35
CA ASP A 67 22.54 -19.23 1.89
C ASP A 67 22.14 -17.80 1.49
N ARG A 68 23.15 -16.97 1.26
CA ARG A 68 22.99 -15.57 0.84
C ARG A 68 22.15 -15.40 -0.42
N SER A 69 22.24 -16.34 -1.37
CA SER A 69 21.49 -16.27 -2.62
C SER A 69 20.00 -16.49 -2.36
N ALA A 70 19.67 -17.48 -1.52
CA ALA A 70 18.29 -17.73 -1.12
C ALA A 70 17.73 -16.61 -0.23
N ALA A 71 18.51 -16.09 0.73
CA ALA A 71 18.12 -14.95 1.54
C ALA A 71 17.82 -13.70 0.69
N THR A 72 18.65 -13.40 -0.30
CA THR A 72 18.42 -12.26 -1.21
C THR A 72 17.14 -12.44 -2.05
N ARG A 73 16.88 -13.67 -2.55
CA ARG A 73 15.62 -13.96 -3.27
C ARG A 73 14.40 -13.79 -2.35
N ALA A 74 14.49 -14.28 -1.12
CA ALA A 74 13.42 -14.17 -0.14
C ALA A 74 13.13 -12.69 0.20
N GLN A 75 14.16 -11.86 0.38
CA GLN A 75 14.00 -10.41 0.55
C GLN A 75 13.33 -9.74 -0.66
N ALA A 76 13.70 -10.15 -1.88
CA ALA A 76 13.08 -9.62 -3.10
C ALA A 76 11.60 -9.99 -3.22
N ILE A 77 11.23 -11.21 -2.82
CA ILE A 77 9.83 -11.66 -2.74
C ILE A 77 9.07 -10.85 -1.70
N ALA A 78 9.67 -10.61 -0.53
CA ALA A 78 9.07 -9.79 0.52
C ALA A 78 8.78 -8.38 0.03
N ASP A 79 9.76 -7.72 -0.60
CA ASP A 79 9.61 -6.36 -1.12
C ASP A 79 8.54 -6.28 -2.23
N ALA A 80 8.57 -7.22 -3.18
CA ALA A 80 7.55 -7.30 -4.24
C ALA A 80 6.14 -7.50 -3.66
N SER A 81 6.02 -8.32 -2.61
CA SER A 81 4.76 -8.58 -1.93
C SER A 81 4.26 -7.34 -1.17
N MET A 82 5.14 -6.56 -0.53
CA MET A 82 4.78 -5.28 0.08
C MET A 82 4.33 -4.25 -0.96
N VAL A 83 5.00 -4.16 -2.12
CA VAL A 83 4.55 -3.28 -3.22
C VAL A 83 3.17 -3.69 -3.74
N LEU A 84 2.88 -4.98 -3.81
CA LEU A 84 1.54 -5.46 -4.16
C LEU A 84 0.51 -5.07 -3.09
N ALA A 85 0.84 -5.22 -1.81
CA ALA A 85 -0.01 -4.79 -0.71
C ALA A 85 -0.32 -3.28 -0.79
N ASP A 86 0.69 -2.44 -0.98
CA ASP A 86 0.55 -0.99 -1.17
C ASP A 86 -0.43 -0.66 -2.29
N ARG A 87 -0.32 -1.33 -3.44
CA ARG A 87 -1.22 -1.13 -4.59
C ARG A 87 -2.65 -1.55 -4.28
N GLN A 88 -2.84 -2.65 -3.55
CA GLN A 88 -4.16 -3.12 -3.15
C GLN A 88 -4.83 -2.12 -2.20
N LEU A 89 -4.08 -1.60 -1.23
CA LEU A 89 -4.55 -0.57 -0.29
C LEU A 89 -4.89 0.75 -1.02
N ALA A 90 -4.01 1.24 -1.89
CA ALA A 90 -4.25 2.45 -2.67
C ALA A 90 -5.50 2.32 -3.57
N ARG A 91 -5.70 1.14 -4.17
CA ARG A 91 -6.92 0.84 -4.95
C ARG A 91 -8.16 0.88 -4.05
N ARG A 92 -8.11 0.28 -2.86
CA ARG A 92 -9.23 0.27 -1.91
C ARG A 92 -9.64 1.67 -1.48
N GLN A 93 -8.67 2.52 -1.17
CA GLN A 93 -8.89 3.93 -0.81
C GLN A 93 -9.53 4.72 -1.96
N SER A 94 -9.02 4.53 -3.17
CA SER A 94 -9.56 5.16 -4.39
C SER A 94 -11.01 4.74 -4.65
N GLN A 95 -11.34 3.46 -4.47
CA GLN A 95 -12.71 2.96 -4.60
C GLN A 95 -13.64 3.52 -3.52
N ALA A 96 -13.17 3.60 -2.27
CA ALA A 96 -13.94 4.20 -1.17
C ALA A 96 -14.24 5.68 -1.45
N ALA A 97 -13.24 6.43 -1.93
CA ALA A 97 -13.40 7.83 -2.32
C ALA A 97 -14.41 7.98 -3.47
N LEU A 98 -14.32 7.15 -4.50
CA LEU A 98 -15.26 7.17 -5.63
C LEU A 98 -16.70 6.92 -5.18
N LEU A 99 -16.93 5.92 -4.32
CA LEU A 99 -18.26 5.60 -3.81
C LEU A 99 -18.84 6.75 -2.98
N ARG A 100 -18.04 7.38 -2.11
CA ARG A 100 -18.45 8.57 -1.34
C ARG A 100 -18.86 9.72 -2.27
N THR A 101 -18.02 10.01 -3.27
CA THR A 101 -18.30 11.07 -4.26
C THR A 101 -19.57 10.77 -5.07
N LYS A 102 -19.77 9.52 -5.51
CA LYS A 102 -20.97 9.10 -6.24
C LYS A 102 -22.25 9.29 -5.40
N ARG A 103 -22.23 8.90 -4.13
CA ARG A 103 -23.36 9.12 -3.20
C ARG A 103 -23.68 10.61 -3.05
N ARG A 104 -22.65 11.44 -2.86
CA ARG A 104 -22.81 12.91 -2.77
C ARG A 104 -23.41 13.50 -4.05
N LEU A 105 -22.92 13.07 -5.21
CA LEU A 105 -23.44 13.54 -6.50
C LEU A 105 -24.92 13.18 -6.68
N ASN A 106 -25.31 11.95 -6.33
CA ASN A 106 -26.70 11.52 -6.40
C ASN A 106 -27.60 12.34 -5.49
N ALA A 107 -27.19 12.58 -4.23
CA ALA A 107 -27.95 13.41 -3.30
C ALA A 107 -28.14 14.86 -3.81
N VAL A 108 -27.13 15.42 -4.46
CA VAL A 108 -27.23 16.76 -5.09
C VAL A 108 -28.19 16.74 -6.27
N ARG A 109 -28.14 15.71 -7.12
CA ARG A 109 -29.06 15.55 -8.25
C ARG A 109 -30.50 15.39 -7.81
N GLU A 110 -30.75 14.57 -6.79
CA GLU A 110 -32.08 14.38 -6.19
C GLU A 110 -32.63 15.69 -5.63
N ARG A 111 -31.81 16.46 -4.92
CA ARG A 111 -32.19 17.78 -4.40
C ARG A 111 -32.53 18.76 -5.53
N ALA A 112 -31.70 18.83 -6.56
CA ALA A 112 -31.95 19.70 -7.71
C ALA A 112 -33.25 19.31 -8.44
N GLN A 113 -33.52 18.01 -8.59
CA GLN A 113 -34.76 17.53 -9.19
C GLN A 113 -35.99 17.87 -8.33
N ALA A 114 -35.89 17.72 -7.01
CA ALA A 114 -36.96 18.11 -6.08
C ALA A 114 -37.24 19.63 -6.17
N GLN A 115 -36.20 20.46 -6.16
CA GLN A 115 -36.31 21.92 -6.31
C GLN A 115 -36.98 22.30 -7.63
N ARG A 116 -36.60 21.63 -8.73
CA ARG A 116 -37.23 21.84 -10.04
C ARG A 116 -38.73 21.53 -10.00
N ARG A 117 -39.13 20.39 -9.42
CA ARG A 117 -40.55 20.02 -9.30
C ARG A 117 -41.34 21.03 -8.48
N VAL A 118 -40.77 21.50 -7.37
CA VAL A 118 -41.38 22.55 -6.54
C VAL A 118 -41.57 23.83 -7.36
N LEU A 119 -40.54 24.27 -8.09
CA LEU A 119 -40.62 25.45 -8.95
C LEU A 119 -41.68 25.29 -10.05
N GLU A 120 -41.73 24.14 -10.72
CA GLU A 120 -42.75 23.85 -11.74
C GLU A 120 -44.18 23.91 -11.16
N THR A 121 -44.40 23.41 -9.95
CA THR A 121 -45.70 23.53 -9.26
C THR A 121 -46.03 24.98 -8.93
N LEU A 122 -45.08 25.74 -8.38
CA LEU A 122 -45.29 27.16 -8.05
C LEU A 122 -45.60 27.99 -9.32
N MET A 123 -44.92 27.72 -10.44
CA MET A 123 -45.19 28.39 -11.70
C MET A 123 -46.58 28.06 -12.24
N ARG A 124 -47.03 26.80 -12.13
CA ARG A 124 -48.40 26.40 -12.51
C ARG A 124 -49.45 27.10 -11.65
N GLN A 125 -49.28 27.08 -10.33
CA GLN A 125 -50.18 27.77 -9.39
C GLN A 125 -50.26 29.27 -9.69
N ARG A 126 -49.12 29.92 -9.96
CA ARG A 126 -49.09 31.34 -10.35
C ARG A 126 -49.85 31.58 -11.66
N ALA A 127 -49.70 30.72 -12.65
CA ALA A 127 -50.41 30.85 -13.93
C ALA A 127 -51.93 30.62 -13.78
N GLU A 128 -52.35 29.69 -12.91
CA GLU A 128 -53.76 29.47 -12.58
C GLU A 128 -54.38 30.68 -11.89
N LEU A 129 -53.69 31.25 -10.90
CA LEU A 129 -54.14 32.46 -10.21
C LEU A 129 -54.30 33.63 -11.20
N ALA A 130 -53.32 33.86 -12.07
CA ALA A 130 -53.37 34.93 -13.07
C ALA A 130 -54.59 34.79 -14.00
N ARG A 131 -54.92 33.56 -14.44
CA ARG A 131 -56.13 33.30 -15.25
C ARG A 131 -57.42 33.54 -14.48
N SER A 132 -57.47 33.13 -13.20
CA SER A 132 -58.67 33.32 -12.36
C SER A 132 -58.99 34.79 -12.07
N THR A 133 -57.98 35.67 -12.07
CA THR A 133 -58.16 37.11 -11.89
C THR A 133 -58.57 37.84 -13.18
N GLU A 134 -58.43 37.22 -14.34
CA GLU A 134 -58.81 37.79 -15.65
C GLU A 134 -60.28 37.52 -16.03
N SER A 135 -61.00 36.69 -15.26
CA SER A 135 -62.43 36.45 -15.45
C SER A 135 -63.26 37.12 -14.34
N PRO A 136 -63.95 38.25 -14.61
CA PRO A 136 -65.20 38.60 -13.95
C PRO A 136 -66.39 37.80 -14.49
#